data_AF-A0A239SS55-F1
#
_entry.id   AF-A0A239SS55-F1
#
_cell.length_a   1.000
_cell.length_b   1.000
_cell.length_c   1.000
_cell.angle_alpha   90.00
_cell.angle_beta   90.00
_cell.angle_gamma   90.00
#
_symmetry.space_group_name_H-M   'P 1'
#
loop_
_entity.id
_entity.type
_entity.pdbx_description
1 polymer ?
#
loop_
_entity_poly.entity_id
_entity_poly.type
_entity_poly.pdbx_seq_one_letter_code
_entity_poly.pdbx_strand_id
1 'polypeptide(L)'
;MLKYLDKFYYKFFNIYQNFYIKKFKKKGYIISDQKIPSEKVVVSFTTIPSRIDILPLMLESIFEQTVKVNKVLMYVYAEEFSHLNLEEILQKELLRGLEIVYLSENLRSHKKYYYALNTYRDELVITIDDDILYRSDMIEKLLISYRKHPMEISALRCHKIRLKTDGELHGYEDWYYEMYNDLEPSHLNFFTGCGGVLYPTSFRPEELFDKDKIKKLSFLADDVWLNLIAFKNQVKIVKANRGKGTPLTLDNNLENSLAYQNVIEGNNNDDCIKNMVEYYHLDFKGVK
;
A
#
# COMPACT_ATOMS: atom_id res chain seq x y z
N MET A 1 10.99 26.80 -7.10
CA MET A 1 9.66 26.82 -7.78
C MET A 1 8.84 25.57 -7.43
N LEU A 2 9.36 24.35 -7.65
CA LEU A 2 8.69 23.08 -7.28
C LEU A 2 8.27 23.00 -5.79
N LYS A 3 9.18 23.27 -4.84
CA LYS A 3 8.86 23.26 -3.39
C LYS A 3 7.71 24.20 -2.99
N TYR A 4 7.55 25.34 -3.68
CA TYR A 4 6.45 26.27 -3.40
C TYR A 4 5.13 25.76 -3.96
N LEU A 5 5.14 25.17 -5.17
CA LEU A 5 3.97 24.52 -5.76
C LEU A 5 3.48 23.35 -4.90
N ASP A 6 4.41 22.57 -4.32
CA ASP A 6 4.08 21.49 -3.39
C ASP A 6 3.41 22.01 -2.11
N LYS A 7 3.93 23.09 -1.53
CA LYS A 7 3.32 23.71 -0.35
C LYS A 7 1.88 24.17 -0.62
N PHE A 8 1.62 24.77 -1.78
CA PHE A 8 0.26 25.13 -2.19
C PHE A 8 -0.60 23.89 -2.40
N TYR A 9 -0.07 22.87 -3.09
CA TYR A 9 -0.76 21.60 -3.32
C TYR A 9 -1.25 20.99 -2.00
N TYR A 10 -0.38 20.79 -1.01
CA TYR A 10 -0.76 20.15 0.25
C TYR A 10 -1.75 21.00 1.06
N LYS A 11 -1.62 22.33 1.02
CA LYS A 11 -2.60 23.22 1.66
C LYS A 11 -4.01 23.05 1.07
N PHE A 12 -4.13 23.04 -0.26
CA PHE A 12 -5.42 22.82 -0.93
C PHE A 12 -5.90 21.38 -0.83
N PHE A 13 -4.98 20.42 -0.81
CA PHE A 13 -5.29 19.01 -0.65
C PHE A 13 -5.95 18.74 0.70
N ASN A 14 -5.47 19.34 1.79
CA ASN A 14 -6.12 19.20 3.10
C ASN A 14 -7.56 19.72 3.11
N ILE A 15 -7.84 20.81 2.39
CA ILE A 15 -9.20 21.34 2.24
C ILE A 15 -10.05 20.37 1.41
N TYR A 16 -9.49 19.88 0.29
CA TYR A 16 -10.14 18.89 -0.57
C TYR A 16 -10.45 17.58 0.17
N GLN A 17 -9.50 17.04 0.93
CA GLN A 17 -9.64 15.82 1.71
C GLN A 17 -10.78 15.95 2.72
N ASN A 18 -10.79 17.03 3.50
CA ASN A 18 -11.86 17.30 4.46
C ASN A 18 -13.24 17.39 3.79
N PHE A 19 -13.32 18.06 2.64
CA PHE A 19 -14.55 18.15 1.88
C PHE A 19 -14.98 16.77 1.33
N TYR A 20 -14.05 16.02 0.76
CA TYR A 20 -14.31 14.72 0.15
C TYR A 20 -14.77 13.70 1.20
N ILE A 21 -14.07 13.58 2.33
CA ILE A 21 -14.45 12.68 3.43
C ILE A 21 -15.84 13.04 3.96
N LYS A 22 -16.14 14.34 4.18
CA LYS A 22 -17.48 14.78 4.61
C LYS A 22 -18.56 14.43 3.59
N LYS A 23 -18.26 14.56 2.29
CA LYS A 23 -19.20 14.21 1.22
C LYS A 23 -19.43 12.69 1.17
N PHE A 24 -18.36 11.90 1.29
CA PHE A 24 -18.41 10.44 1.32
C PHE A 24 -19.29 9.95 2.47
N LYS A 25 -19.01 10.41 3.70
CA LYS A 25 -19.79 10.06 4.91
C LYS A 25 -21.29 10.34 4.80
N LYS A 26 -21.69 11.37 4.04
CA LYS A 26 -23.10 11.78 3.91
C LYS A 26 -23.89 10.98 2.90
N LYS A 27 -23.27 10.52 1.83
CA LYS A 27 -23.99 9.96 0.67
C LYS A 27 -23.70 8.48 0.44
N GLY A 28 -22.58 7.97 0.94
CA GLY A 28 -21.92 6.85 0.28
C GLY A 28 -21.56 7.22 -1.17
N TYR A 29 -20.81 6.36 -1.84
CA TYR A 29 -21.07 6.18 -3.26
C TYR A 29 -22.06 5.03 -3.32
N ILE A 30 -23.08 5.10 -4.17
CA ILE A 30 -23.85 3.91 -4.53
C ILE A 30 -23.50 3.71 -5.98
N ILE A 31 -22.57 2.80 -6.26
CA ILE A 31 -22.25 2.44 -7.63
C ILE A 31 -23.22 1.34 -8.04
N SER A 32 -24.23 1.69 -8.84
CA SER A 32 -25.28 0.77 -9.28
C SER A 32 -24.75 -0.40 -10.11
N ASP A 33 -23.66 -0.17 -10.86
CA ASP A 33 -23.13 -1.13 -11.84
C ASP A 33 -21.61 -1.25 -11.73
N GLN A 34 -21.14 -2.16 -10.88
CA GLN A 34 -19.73 -2.52 -10.80
C GLN A 34 -19.32 -3.35 -12.02
N LYS A 35 -18.19 -3.00 -12.63
CA LYS A 35 -17.58 -3.81 -13.68
C LYS A 35 -17.05 -5.11 -13.09
N ILE A 36 -17.33 -6.24 -13.74
CA ILE A 36 -16.75 -7.53 -13.40
C ILE A 36 -15.44 -7.67 -14.20
N PRO A 37 -14.26 -7.73 -13.55
CA PRO A 37 -13.01 -7.95 -14.26
C PRO A 37 -12.91 -9.41 -14.74
N SER A 38 -12.14 -9.64 -15.81
CA SER A 38 -11.81 -11.01 -16.25
C SER A 38 -10.82 -11.69 -15.29
N GLU A 39 -10.02 -10.90 -14.61
CA GLU A 39 -9.03 -11.34 -13.63
C GLU A 39 -9.69 -11.58 -12.27
N LYS A 40 -9.20 -12.57 -11.52
CA LYS A 40 -9.54 -12.71 -10.12
C LYS A 40 -8.70 -11.75 -9.28
N VAL A 41 -9.35 -10.96 -8.45
CA VAL A 41 -8.73 -9.90 -7.64
C VAL A 41 -9.07 -10.09 -6.17
N VAL A 42 -8.03 -10.19 -5.36
CA VAL A 42 -8.09 -10.21 -3.90
C VAL A 42 -7.61 -8.87 -3.37
N VAL A 43 -8.42 -8.20 -2.56
CA VAL A 43 -7.98 -7.05 -1.77
C VAL A 43 -7.57 -7.53 -0.39
N SER A 44 -6.42 -7.08 0.10
CA SER A 44 -5.89 -7.47 1.40
C SER A 44 -5.35 -6.31 2.20
N PHE A 45 -5.61 -6.33 3.51
CA PHE A 45 -5.09 -5.37 4.46
C PHE A 45 -4.92 -5.98 5.85
N THR A 46 -4.36 -5.20 6.76
CA THR A 46 -4.26 -5.50 8.19
C THR A 46 -4.69 -4.26 8.96
N THR A 47 -5.14 -4.45 10.20
CA THR A 47 -5.54 -3.36 11.10
C THR A 47 -4.99 -3.58 12.50
N ILE A 48 -5.04 -2.53 13.32
CA ILE A 48 -4.78 -2.55 14.77
C ILE A 48 -6.04 -2.12 15.54
N PRO A 49 -6.16 -2.45 16.84
CA PRO A 49 -7.36 -2.14 17.62
C PRO A 49 -7.72 -0.65 17.64
N SER A 50 -6.73 0.25 17.68
CA SER A 50 -6.95 1.70 17.72
C SER A 50 -7.59 2.29 16.46
N ARG A 51 -7.68 1.52 15.37
CA ARG A 51 -8.27 1.95 14.08
C ARG A 51 -9.63 1.33 13.79
N ILE A 52 -10.18 0.55 14.73
CA ILE A 52 -11.44 -0.15 14.51
C ILE A 52 -12.60 0.80 14.18
N ASP A 53 -12.62 2.00 14.77
CA ASP A 53 -13.69 2.98 14.58
C ASP A 53 -13.71 3.62 13.18
N ILE A 54 -12.55 3.68 12.49
CA ILE A 54 -12.45 4.23 11.13
C ILE A 54 -12.62 3.15 10.05
N LEU A 55 -12.49 1.89 10.43
CA LEU A 55 -12.46 0.76 9.51
C LEU A 55 -13.74 0.60 8.67
N PRO A 56 -14.97 0.75 9.21
CA PRO A 56 -16.19 0.69 8.41
C PRO A 56 -16.19 1.69 7.24
N LEU A 57 -15.63 2.89 7.46
CA LEU A 57 -15.56 3.91 6.42
C LEU A 57 -14.51 3.60 5.36
N MET A 58 -13.35 3.05 5.76
CA MET A 58 -12.35 2.55 4.82
C MET A 58 -12.96 1.43 3.96
N LEU A 59 -13.61 0.45 4.58
CA LEU A 59 -14.22 -0.69 3.90
C LEU A 59 -15.36 -0.27 2.95
N GLU A 60 -16.18 0.71 3.33
CA GLU A 60 -17.18 1.30 2.44
C GLU A 60 -16.53 1.79 1.14
N SER A 61 -15.34 2.42 1.22
CA SER A 61 -14.63 2.91 0.03
C SER A 61 -14.09 1.78 -0.87
N ILE A 62 -13.90 0.58 -0.33
CA ILE A 62 -13.49 -0.61 -1.07
C ILE A 62 -14.70 -1.31 -1.68
N PHE A 63 -15.80 -1.42 -0.95
CA PHE A 63 -17.02 -2.03 -1.46
C PHE A 63 -17.67 -1.18 -2.55
N GLU A 64 -17.47 0.14 -2.54
CA GLU A 64 -17.96 1.09 -3.54
C GLU A 64 -16.94 1.42 -4.64
N GLN A 65 -16.07 0.47 -4.98
CA GLN A 65 -15.19 0.58 -6.15
C GLN A 65 -15.99 0.38 -7.45
N THR A 66 -15.53 0.99 -8.55
CA THR A 66 -16.14 0.83 -9.89
C THR A 66 -15.96 -0.58 -10.46
N VAL A 67 -15.08 -1.36 -9.86
CA VAL A 67 -14.78 -2.74 -10.23
C VAL A 67 -15.04 -3.65 -9.03
N LYS A 68 -15.75 -4.75 -9.26
CA LYS A 68 -16.01 -5.77 -8.25
C LYS A 68 -14.77 -6.63 -8.03
N VAL A 69 -14.46 -6.92 -6.77
CA VAL A 69 -13.39 -7.85 -6.37
C VAL A 69 -13.95 -9.19 -5.93
N ASN A 70 -13.11 -10.21 -5.95
CA ASN A 70 -13.50 -11.57 -5.55
C ASN A 70 -13.49 -11.71 -4.03
N LYS A 71 -12.52 -11.08 -3.36
CA LYS A 71 -12.30 -11.20 -1.92
C LYS A 71 -11.81 -9.89 -1.32
N VAL A 72 -12.23 -9.62 -0.09
CA VAL A 72 -11.68 -8.57 0.77
C VAL A 72 -11.23 -9.22 2.07
N LEU A 73 -9.92 -9.28 2.29
CA LEU A 73 -9.30 -10.02 3.39
C LEU A 73 -8.67 -9.08 4.41
N MET A 74 -9.11 -9.21 5.66
CA MET A 74 -8.50 -8.55 6.81
C MET A 74 -7.68 -9.53 7.62
N TYR A 75 -6.36 -9.33 7.66
CA TYR A 75 -5.46 -10.12 8.50
C TYR A 75 -5.24 -9.40 9.84
N VAL A 76 -5.49 -10.07 10.95
CA VAL A 76 -5.30 -9.50 12.30
C VAL A 76 -4.48 -10.43 13.18
N TYR A 77 -3.71 -9.87 14.10
CA TYR A 77 -3.03 -10.67 15.13
C TYR A 77 -4.02 -10.95 16.26
N ALA A 78 -4.35 -12.22 16.51
CA ALA A 78 -5.47 -12.59 17.36
C ALA A 78 -5.37 -12.02 18.79
N GLU A 79 -4.16 -11.98 19.37
CA GLU A 79 -3.95 -11.53 20.74
C GLU A 79 -4.29 -10.02 20.91
N GLU A 80 -3.94 -9.19 19.92
CA GLU A 80 -4.26 -7.75 19.92
C GLU A 80 -5.76 -7.46 19.98
N PHE A 81 -6.58 -8.40 19.48
CA PHE A 81 -8.04 -8.24 19.38
C PHE A 81 -8.81 -9.08 20.41
N SER A 82 -8.13 -9.77 21.32
CA SER A 82 -8.74 -10.67 22.31
C SER A 82 -9.80 -10.03 23.21
N HIS A 83 -9.81 -8.71 23.31
CA HIS A 83 -10.75 -7.91 24.11
C HIS A 83 -11.90 -7.32 23.28
N LEU A 84 -11.95 -7.58 21.97
CA LEU A 84 -12.96 -7.07 21.04
C LEU A 84 -13.69 -8.22 20.36
N ASN A 85 -14.98 -8.05 20.11
CA ASN A 85 -15.76 -8.96 19.28
C ASN A 85 -15.83 -8.40 17.84
N LEU A 86 -14.85 -8.74 17.00
CA LEU A 86 -14.77 -8.19 15.64
C LEU A 86 -15.97 -8.59 14.78
N GLU A 87 -16.50 -9.79 14.98
CA GLU A 87 -17.66 -10.29 14.24
C GLU A 87 -18.92 -9.46 14.50
N GLU A 88 -19.08 -8.99 15.74
CA GLU A 88 -20.17 -8.08 16.12
C GLU A 88 -19.91 -6.65 15.61
N ILE A 89 -18.68 -6.14 15.79
CA ILE A 89 -18.33 -4.77 15.39
C ILE A 89 -18.43 -4.59 13.86
N LEU A 90 -17.99 -5.59 13.09
CA LEU A 90 -17.91 -5.56 11.62
C LEU A 90 -18.99 -6.41 10.95
N GLN A 91 -20.11 -6.65 11.63
CA GLN A 91 -21.18 -7.52 11.14
C GLN A 91 -21.68 -7.09 9.75
N LYS A 92 -21.79 -5.79 9.49
CA LYS A 92 -22.28 -5.26 8.20
C LYS A 92 -21.28 -5.51 7.08
N GLU A 93 -20.01 -5.34 7.37
CA GLU A 93 -18.90 -5.51 6.43
C GLU A 93 -18.70 -6.99 6.11
N LEU A 94 -18.84 -7.88 7.10
CA LEU A 94 -18.87 -9.33 6.90
C LEU A 94 -20.00 -9.76 5.95
N LEU A 95 -21.21 -9.23 6.14
CA LEU A 95 -22.34 -9.48 5.23
C LEU A 95 -22.10 -8.98 3.80
N ARG A 96 -21.22 -7.98 3.62
CA ARG A 96 -20.82 -7.45 2.30
C ARG A 96 -19.63 -8.19 1.68
N GLY A 97 -19.08 -9.19 2.36
CA GLY A 97 -18.01 -10.03 1.84
C GLY A 97 -16.61 -9.74 2.39
N LEU A 98 -16.50 -9.02 3.52
CA LEU A 98 -15.27 -9.03 4.31
C LEU A 98 -15.02 -10.44 4.86
N GLU A 99 -13.79 -10.91 4.78
CA GLU A 99 -13.32 -12.11 5.47
C GLU A 99 -12.22 -11.73 6.47
N ILE A 100 -12.33 -12.20 7.72
CA ILE A 100 -11.35 -11.94 8.79
C ILE A 100 -10.49 -13.18 8.98
N VAL A 101 -9.18 -12.99 8.98
CA VAL A 101 -8.19 -14.04 9.22
C VAL A 101 -7.40 -13.73 10.47
N TYR A 102 -7.62 -14.53 11.50
CA TYR A 102 -6.90 -14.46 12.77
C TYR A 102 -5.57 -15.19 12.68
N LEU A 103 -4.50 -14.48 13.03
CA LEU A 103 -3.14 -14.98 12.97
C LEU A 103 -2.57 -15.14 14.37
N SER A 104 -1.74 -16.16 14.55
CA SER A 104 -1.04 -16.44 15.81
C SER A 104 0.28 -15.68 15.96
N GLU A 105 0.66 -14.86 14.98
CA GLU A 105 1.92 -14.13 14.98
C GLU A 105 1.73 -12.71 14.46
N ASN A 106 2.37 -11.74 15.12
CA ASN A 106 2.35 -10.35 14.69
C ASN A 106 3.50 -10.02 13.74
N LEU A 107 3.23 -10.07 12.43
CA LEU A 107 4.14 -9.55 11.40
C LEU A 107 3.88 -8.08 11.05
N ARG A 108 3.18 -7.32 11.92
CA ARG A 108 2.83 -5.90 11.68
C ARG A 108 2.17 -5.70 10.30
N SER A 109 2.54 -4.65 9.56
CA SER A 109 2.00 -4.35 8.22
C SER A 109 2.29 -5.46 7.20
N HIS A 110 3.33 -6.29 7.41
CA HIS A 110 3.68 -7.37 6.48
C HIS A 110 2.60 -8.44 6.34
N LYS A 111 1.66 -8.56 7.30
CA LYS A 111 0.56 -9.53 7.27
C LYS A 111 -0.24 -9.45 5.95
N LYS A 112 -0.51 -8.24 5.44
CA LYS A 112 -1.38 -8.03 4.27
C LYS A 112 -0.85 -8.65 2.98
N TYR A 113 0.44 -8.49 2.67
CA TYR A 113 1.00 -9.11 1.47
C TYR A 113 1.42 -10.56 1.75
N TYR A 114 1.99 -10.85 2.92
CA TYR A 114 2.62 -12.14 3.21
C TYR A 114 1.62 -13.28 3.03
N TYR A 115 0.45 -13.17 3.67
CA TYR A 115 -0.54 -14.25 3.64
C TYR A 115 -1.34 -14.25 2.34
N ALA A 116 -1.74 -13.07 1.83
CA ALA A 116 -2.52 -13.00 0.60
C ALA A 116 -1.74 -13.52 -0.62
N LEU A 117 -0.48 -13.08 -0.78
CA LEU A 117 0.36 -13.53 -1.89
C LEU A 117 0.72 -15.02 -1.79
N ASN A 118 0.91 -15.55 -0.57
CA ASN A 118 1.24 -16.97 -0.41
C ASN A 118 0.03 -17.89 -0.66
N THR A 119 -1.17 -17.48 -0.25
CA THR A 119 -2.40 -18.27 -0.38
C THR A 119 -3.00 -18.17 -1.79
N TYR A 120 -3.03 -16.98 -2.37
CA TYR A 120 -3.64 -16.71 -3.68
C TYR A 120 -2.57 -16.53 -4.75
N ARG A 121 -1.85 -17.61 -5.08
CA ARG A 121 -0.72 -17.56 -6.03
C ARG A 121 -1.13 -17.29 -7.48
N ASP A 122 -2.29 -17.79 -7.88
CA ASP A 122 -2.80 -17.66 -9.25
C ASP A 122 -3.80 -16.49 -9.43
N GLU A 123 -3.90 -15.60 -8.43
CA GLU A 123 -4.79 -14.43 -8.47
C GLU A 123 -4.00 -13.12 -8.29
N LEU A 124 -4.58 -12.02 -8.76
CA LEU A 124 -4.05 -10.69 -8.50
C LEU A 124 -4.34 -10.30 -7.06
N VAL A 125 -3.35 -9.73 -6.38
CA VAL A 125 -3.52 -9.25 -5.01
C VAL A 125 -3.30 -7.74 -5.01
N ILE A 126 -4.24 -7.01 -4.42
CA ILE A 126 -4.14 -5.59 -4.15
C ILE A 126 -3.99 -5.40 -2.63
N THR A 127 -2.89 -4.80 -2.19
CA THR A 127 -2.75 -4.40 -0.78
C THR A 127 -3.19 -2.96 -0.58
N ILE A 128 -3.89 -2.72 0.53
CA ILE A 128 -4.34 -1.40 0.98
C ILE A 128 -4.01 -1.20 2.47
N ASP A 129 -4.13 0.03 2.95
CA ASP A 129 -4.00 0.40 4.36
C ASP A 129 -5.38 0.68 4.98
N ASP A 130 -5.51 0.50 6.29
CA ASP A 130 -6.75 0.57 7.06
C ASP A 130 -7.20 2.00 7.40
N ASP A 131 -6.34 2.98 7.18
CA ASP A 131 -6.55 4.39 7.53
C ASP A 131 -6.72 5.30 6.31
N ILE A 132 -6.94 4.77 5.12
CA ILE A 132 -7.07 5.54 3.88
C ILE A 132 -8.47 5.42 3.30
N LEU A 133 -9.08 6.56 2.95
CA LEU A 133 -10.30 6.58 2.14
C LEU A 133 -9.95 6.45 0.65
N TYR A 134 -10.25 5.31 0.04
CA TYR A 134 -9.91 5.07 -1.36
C TYR A 134 -10.88 5.76 -2.31
N ARG A 135 -10.34 6.30 -3.41
CA ARG A 135 -11.17 6.78 -4.52
C ARG A 135 -11.82 5.58 -5.20
N SER A 136 -13.07 5.73 -5.63
CA SER A 136 -13.85 4.64 -6.25
C SER A 136 -13.23 4.05 -7.52
N ASP A 137 -12.29 4.74 -8.16
CA ASP A 137 -11.60 4.30 -9.37
C ASP A 137 -10.20 3.70 -9.10
N MET A 138 -9.86 3.40 -7.83
CA MET A 138 -8.54 2.88 -7.46
C MET A 138 -8.26 1.52 -8.11
N ILE A 139 -9.17 0.56 -7.94
CA ILE A 139 -9.00 -0.80 -8.46
C ILE A 139 -9.00 -0.80 -9.99
N GLU A 140 -9.88 0.00 -10.60
CA GLU A 140 -9.93 0.16 -12.06
C GLU A 140 -8.60 0.65 -12.64
N LYS A 141 -8.00 1.68 -12.03
CA LYS A 141 -6.70 2.21 -12.46
C LYS A 141 -5.58 1.19 -12.33
N LEU A 142 -5.54 0.47 -11.21
CA LEU A 142 -4.55 -0.58 -11.00
C LEU A 142 -4.67 -1.69 -12.06
N LEU A 143 -5.89 -2.14 -12.36
CA LEU A 143 -6.14 -3.15 -13.39
C LEU A 143 -5.81 -2.66 -14.80
N ILE A 144 -6.12 -1.41 -15.14
CA ILE A 144 -5.72 -0.80 -16.41
C ILE A 144 -4.18 -0.81 -16.55
N SER A 145 -3.46 -0.45 -15.49
CA SER A 145 -1.99 -0.48 -15.47
C SER A 145 -1.45 -1.90 -15.62
N TYR A 146 -2.01 -2.86 -14.85
CA TYR A 146 -1.64 -4.27 -14.91
C TYR A 146 -1.81 -4.84 -16.32
N ARG A 147 -2.94 -4.59 -16.98
CA ARG A 147 -3.18 -5.09 -18.34
C ARG A 147 -2.18 -4.57 -19.37
N LYS A 148 -1.60 -3.39 -19.14
CA LYS A 148 -0.53 -2.83 -19.96
C LYS A 148 0.86 -3.38 -19.58
N HIS A 149 1.06 -3.72 -18.31
CA HIS A 149 2.33 -4.14 -17.73
C HIS A 149 2.12 -5.38 -16.82
N PRO A 150 1.77 -6.55 -17.40
CA PRO A 150 1.27 -7.70 -16.63
C PRO A 150 2.33 -8.41 -15.80
N MET A 151 3.61 -8.08 -16.01
CA MET A 151 4.73 -8.64 -15.28
C MET A 151 5.21 -7.73 -14.13
N GLU A 152 4.64 -6.52 -14.04
CA GLU A 152 5.12 -5.42 -13.21
C GLU A 152 4.17 -5.15 -12.05
N ILE A 153 4.71 -4.58 -10.97
CA ILE A 153 3.90 -4.13 -9.83
C ILE A 153 3.29 -2.78 -10.18
N SER A 154 1.96 -2.67 -10.07
CA SER A 154 1.24 -1.42 -10.34
C SER A 154 0.85 -0.73 -9.03
N ALA A 155 1.17 0.55 -8.87
CA ALA A 155 0.86 1.31 -7.65
C ALA A 155 0.34 2.72 -7.95
N LEU A 156 -0.55 3.26 -7.11
CA LEU A 156 -1.08 4.62 -7.33
C LEU A 156 -0.20 5.74 -6.77
N ARG A 157 0.68 5.43 -5.82
CA ARG A 157 1.60 6.39 -5.22
C ARG A 157 3.02 5.84 -5.29
N CYS A 158 3.86 6.53 -6.05
CA CYS A 158 5.27 6.19 -6.20
C CYS A 158 6.17 7.40 -5.91
N HIS A 159 7.32 7.11 -5.33
CA HIS A 159 8.49 7.95 -5.26
C HIS A 159 9.48 7.50 -6.34
N LYS A 160 10.43 8.37 -6.69
CA LYS A 160 11.58 8.00 -7.52
C LYS A 160 12.81 7.99 -6.63
N ILE A 161 13.44 6.82 -6.52
CA ILE A 161 14.74 6.66 -5.86
C ILE A 161 15.72 7.58 -6.56
N ARG A 162 16.45 8.36 -5.76
CA ARG A 162 17.49 9.26 -6.25
C ARG A 162 18.86 8.65 -5.98
N LEU A 163 19.69 8.59 -7.01
CA LEU A 163 21.06 8.10 -6.92
C LEU A 163 22.05 9.27 -6.84
N LYS A 164 23.12 9.08 -6.07
CA LYS A 164 24.32 9.92 -6.08
C LYS A 164 25.12 9.66 -7.37
N THR A 165 26.13 10.48 -7.62
CA THR A 165 26.98 10.37 -8.82
C THR A 165 27.79 9.07 -8.90
N ASP A 166 28.06 8.44 -7.77
CA ASP A 166 28.77 7.15 -7.65
C ASP A 166 27.83 5.93 -7.73
N GLY A 167 26.52 6.16 -7.86
CA GLY A 167 25.49 5.12 -7.90
C GLY A 167 24.97 4.67 -6.54
N GLU A 168 25.42 5.26 -5.44
CA GLU A 168 24.81 5.03 -4.12
C GLU A 168 23.42 5.68 -4.01
N LEU A 169 22.59 5.17 -3.11
CA LEU A 169 21.30 5.78 -2.79
C LEU A 169 21.49 7.10 -2.02
N HIS A 170 20.72 8.13 -2.38
CA HIS A 170 20.42 9.19 -1.43
C HIS A 170 19.53 8.65 -0.30
N GLY A 171 19.55 9.32 0.86
CA GLY A 171 18.60 9.02 1.94
C GLY A 171 17.16 9.17 1.47
N TYR A 172 16.25 8.44 2.10
CA TYR A 172 14.85 8.33 1.70
C TYR A 172 14.18 9.71 1.55
N GLU A 173 14.46 10.64 2.48
CA GLU A 173 13.92 12.00 2.45
C GLU A 173 14.38 12.87 1.26
N ASP A 174 15.47 12.48 0.59
CA ASP A 174 16.03 13.18 -0.56
C ASP A 174 15.52 12.63 -1.91
N TRP A 175 14.65 11.62 -1.89
CA TRP A 175 14.04 11.05 -3.08
C TRP A 175 12.99 11.99 -3.68
N TYR A 176 12.61 11.75 -4.94
CA TYR A 176 11.52 12.52 -5.55
C TYR A 176 10.17 11.95 -5.12
N TYR A 177 9.50 12.63 -4.20
CA TYR A 177 8.22 12.18 -3.68
C TYR A 177 7.07 12.38 -4.66
N GLU A 178 6.09 11.47 -4.56
CA GLU A 178 4.81 11.50 -5.25
C GLU A 178 4.91 11.93 -6.72
N MET A 179 5.63 11.12 -7.49
CA MET A 179 5.91 11.34 -8.90
C MET A 179 4.64 11.77 -9.64
N TYR A 180 4.74 12.81 -10.47
CA TYR A 180 3.62 13.35 -11.24
C TYR A 180 3.83 13.08 -12.73
N ASN A 181 2.81 12.54 -13.39
CA ASN A 181 2.77 12.28 -14.83
C ASN A 181 3.91 11.38 -15.39
N ASP A 182 4.48 10.52 -14.54
CA ASP A 182 5.39 9.45 -14.95
C ASP A 182 4.65 8.11 -14.80
N LEU A 183 4.47 7.41 -15.92
CA LEU A 183 3.75 6.14 -16.03
C LEU A 183 4.68 5.03 -16.55
N GLU A 184 5.99 5.29 -16.63
CA GLU A 184 6.93 4.31 -17.17
C GLU A 184 7.39 3.34 -16.06
N PRO A 185 7.36 2.01 -16.32
CA PRO A 185 7.92 1.05 -15.39
C PRO A 185 9.42 1.26 -15.20
N SER A 186 9.90 1.27 -13.96
CA SER A 186 11.33 1.43 -13.65
C SER A 186 11.70 0.69 -12.37
N HIS A 187 12.97 0.28 -12.27
CA HIS A 187 13.56 -0.25 -11.04
C HIS A 187 13.83 0.84 -9.99
N LEU A 188 13.81 2.12 -10.41
CA LEU A 188 13.96 3.27 -9.53
C LEU A 188 12.62 3.85 -9.08
N ASN A 189 11.50 3.30 -9.54
CA ASN A 189 10.20 3.64 -8.98
C ASN A 189 10.07 2.89 -7.65
N PHE A 190 9.63 3.59 -6.61
CA PHE A 190 9.41 3.03 -5.28
C PHE A 190 7.98 3.31 -4.86
N PHE A 191 7.13 2.30 -4.70
CA PHE A 191 5.77 2.54 -4.24
C PHE A 191 5.71 2.67 -2.71
N THR A 192 4.70 3.37 -2.22
CA THR A 192 4.34 3.35 -0.78
C THR A 192 3.00 2.64 -0.61
N GLY A 193 2.83 1.87 0.47
CA GLY A 193 1.65 1.02 0.69
C GLY A 193 0.30 1.74 0.65
N CYS A 194 0.25 3.00 1.10
CA CYS A 194 -0.99 3.74 1.33
C CYS A 194 -1.81 4.07 0.07
N GLY A 195 -1.20 4.06 -1.12
CA GLY A 195 -1.89 4.37 -2.37
C GLY A 195 -2.75 3.23 -2.92
N GLY A 196 -2.55 2.00 -2.45
CA GLY A 196 -3.02 0.80 -3.13
C GLY A 196 -1.99 0.29 -4.13
N VAL A 197 -1.64 -0.99 -4.01
CA VAL A 197 -0.58 -1.65 -4.78
C VAL A 197 -1.08 -3.01 -5.28
N LEU A 198 -1.04 -3.21 -6.59
CA LEU A 198 -1.40 -4.47 -7.25
C LEU A 198 -0.13 -5.26 -7.60
N TYR A 199 -0.08 -6.50 -7.12
CA TYR A 199 0.97 -7.46 -7.42
C TYR A 199 0.48 -8.46 -8.49
N PRO A 200 1.23 -8.62 -9.59
CA PRO A 200 0.91 -9.61 -10.62
C PRO A 200 1.13 -11.03 -10.08
N THR A 201 0.54 -12.04 -10.73
CA THR A 201 0.78 -13.47 -10.39
C THR A 201 2.25 -13.88 -10.57
N SER A 202 2.99 -13.18 -11.42
CA SER A 202 4.43 -13.39 -11.65
C SER A 202 5.33 -12.99 -10.47
N PHE A 203 4.87 -12.11 -9.56
CA PHE A 203 5.67 -11.65 -8.42
C PHE A 203 5.35 -12.46 -7.16
N ARG A 204 6.07 -13.57 -6.96
CA ARG A 204 6.02 -14.42 -5.74
C ARG A 204 7.39 -15.06 -5.43
N PRO A 205 8.51 -14.30 -5.42
CA PRO A 205 9.80 -14.91 -5.08
C PRO A 205 9.74 -15.49 -3.66
N GLU A 206 10.32 -16.67 -3.45
CA GLU A 206 10.25 -17.39 -2.15
C GLU A 206 10.72 -16.52 -0.98
N GLU A 207 11.75 -15.71 -1.23
CA GLU A 207 12.32 -14.75 -0.29
C GLU A 207 11.25 -13.85 0.34
N LEU A 208 10.20 -13.49 -0.41
CA LEU A 208 9.13 -12.61 0.06
C LEU A 208 8.46 -13.13 1.34
N PHE A 209 8.53 -14.44 1.56
CA PHE A 209 7.90 -15.17 2.65
C PHE A 209 8.91 -15.62 3.73
N ASP A 210 10.13 -15.10 3.75
CA ASP A 210 11.11 -15.37 4.79
C ASP A 210 10.86 -14.47 6.02
N LYS A 211 10.16 -15.00 7.02
CA LYS A 211 9.80 -14.28 8.25
C LYS A 211 11.01 -13.80 9.03
N ASP A 212 12.08 -14.58 9.08
CA ASP A 212 13.27 -14.22 9.86
C ASP A 212 14.01 -13.06 9.21
N LYS A 213 14.11 -13.06 7.87
CA LYS A 213 14.67 -11.93 7.13
C LYS A 213 13.78 -10.70 7.19
N ILE A 214 12.45 -10.85 7.13
CA ILE A 214 11.52 -9.73 7.34
C ILE A 214 11.79 -9.07 8.70
N LYS A 215 11.77 -9.86 9.78
CA LYS A 215 11.99 -9.37 11.14
C LYS A 215 13.36 -8.73 11.33
N LYS A 216 14.40 -9.30 10.70
CA LYS A 216 15.77 -8.83 10.84
C LYS A 216 16.08 -7.59 10.01
N LEU A 217 15.55 -7.51 8.79
CA LEU A 217 15.98 -6.53 7.80
C LEU A 217 15.02 -5.35 7.64
N SER A 218 13.71 -5.58 7.78
CA SER A 218 12.70 -4.58 7.35
C SER A 218 11.38 -4.60 8.12
N PHE A 219 11.38 -4.98 9.40
CA PHE A 219 10.16 -5.24 10.19
C PHE A 219 9.22 -4.04 10.38
N LEU A 220 9.76 -2.83 10.25
CA LEU A 220 9.05 -1.57 10.44
C LEU A 220 8.61 -0.92 9.10
N ALA A 221 9.02 -1.48 7.97
CA ALA A 221 8.78 -0.93 6.64
C ALA A 221 8.50 -2.06 5.63
N ASP A 222 7.23 -2.43 5.48
CA ASP A 222 6.80 -3.45 4.52
C ASP A 222 6.99 -3.01 3.07
N ASP A 223 6.79 -1.72 2.78
CA ASP A 223 7.04 -1.18 1.45
C ASP A 223 8.52 -1.23 1.06
N VAL A 224 9.46 -0.91 1.96
CA VAL A 224 10.90 -1.11 1.74
C VAL A 224 11.21 -2.56 1.40
N TRP A 225 10.69 -3.50 2.19
CA TRP A 225 10.85 -4.93 1.93
C TRP A 225 10.38 -5.31 0.52
N LEU A 226 9.14 -4.94 0.18
CA LEU A 226 8.53 -5.31 -1.10
C LEU A 226 9.26 -4.69 -2.30
N ASN A 227 9.62 -3.41 -2.22
CA ASN A 227 10.30 -2.71 -3.31
C ASN A 227 11.70 -3.30 -3.56
N LEU A 228 12.47 -3.59 -2.50
CA LEU A 228 13.83 -4.11 -2.66
C LEU A 228 13.85 -5.61 -3.04
N ILE A 229 12.85 -6.39 -2.63
CA ILE A 229 12.64 -7.74 -3.18
C ILE A 229 12.25 -7.68 -4.66
N ALA A 230 11.41 -6.72 -5.08
CA ALA A 230 11.11 -6.51 -6.50
C ALA A 230 12.37 -6.15 -7.30
N PHE A 231 13.18 -5.23 -6.79
CA PHE A 231 14.47 -4.86 -7.39
C PHE A 231 15.40 -6.06 -7.56
N LYS A 232 15.61 -6.84 -6.48
CA LYS A 232 16.43 -8.07 -6.49
C LYS A 232 15.99 -9.05 -7.58
N ASN A 233 14.69 -9.17 -7.80
CA ASN A 233 14.10 -10.10 -8.76
C ASN A 233 13.84 -9.47 -10.14
N GLN A 234 14.42 -8.29 -10.43
CA GLN A 234 14.29 -7.60 -11.71
C GLN A 234 12.82 -7.29 -12.10
N VAL A 235 11.96 -7.11 -11.11
CA VAL A 235 10.57 -6.66 -11.31
C VAL A 235 10.52 -5.15 -11.20
N LYS A 236 9.95 -4.50 -12.22
CA LYS A 236 9.78 -3.04 -12.23
C LYS A 236 8.47 -2.65 -11.56
N ILE A 237 8.42 -1.41 -11.10
CA ILE A 237 7.22 -0.80 -10.55
C ILE A 237 6.72 0.25 -11.53
N VAL A 238 5.42 0.24 -11.79
CA VAL A 238 4.74 1.19 -12.65
C VAL A 238 3.71 1.98 -11.86
N LYS A 239 3.66 3.29 -12.11
CA LYS A 239 2.66 4.15 -11.52
C LYS A 239 1.36 4.08 -12.32
N ALA A 240 0.26 3.73 -11.65
CA ALA A 240 -1.03 3.45 -12.27
C ALA A 240 -1.90 4.72 -12.48
N ASN A 241 -1.37 5.92 -12.21
CA ASN A 241 -2.10 7.18 -12.41
C ASN A 241 -1.17 8.36 -12.72
N ARG A 242 -1.75 9.44 -13.28
CA ARG A 242 -0.99 10.67 -13.57
C ARG A 242 -0.81 11.57 -12.34
N GLY A 243 -1.80 11.63 -11.44
CA GLY A 243 -1.77 12.49 -10.24
C GLY A 243 -0.83 11.96 -9.15
N LYS A 244 -0.56 12.75 -8.10
CA LYS A 244 0.41 12.39 -7.05
C LYS A 244 0.13 11.10 -6.27
N GLY A 245 -1.13 10.67 -6.22
CA GLY A 245 -1.53 9.52 -5.40
C GLY A 245 -1.60 9.82 -3.90
N THR A 246 -1.63 11.10 -3.51
CA THR A 246 -1.69 11.52 -2.11
C THR A 246 -2.91 10.93 -1.42
N PRO A 247 -2.73 10.23 -0.28
CA PRO A 247 -3.79 9.50 0.38
C PRO A 247 -4.81 10.43 1.06
N LEU A 248 -6.07 10.01 1.10
CA LEU A 248 -7.13 10.67 1.86
C LEU A 248 -7.22 10.06 3.25
N THR A 249 -6.27 10.42 4.13
CA THR A 249 -6.13 9.79 5.45
C THR A 249 -7.35 10.05 6.33
N LEU A 250 -7.83 8.99 6.99
CA LEU A 250 -8.94 8.97 7.94
C LEU A 250 -8.45 9.12 9.38
N ASP A 251 -7.29 8.55 9.70
CA ASP A 251 -6.65 8.66 11.00
C ASP A 251 -5.95 10.02 11.15
N ASN A 252 -6.41 10.83 12.10
CA ASN A 252 -5.81 12.12 12.41
C ASN A 252 -4.80 12.02 13.58
N ASN A 253 -4.66 10.85 14.21
CA ASN A 253 -3.70 10.64 15.29
C ASN A 253 -2.31 10.39 14.72
N LEU A 254 -1.70 11.47 14.22
CA LEU A 254 -0.36 11.43 13.64
C LEU A 254 0.64 10.78 14.61
N GLU A 255 0.53 11.04 15.91
CA GLU A 255 1.46 10.54 16.94
C GLU A 255 1.59 9.01 17.02
N ASN A 256 0.56 8.27 16.60
CA ASN A 256 0.54 6.80 16.61
C ASN A 256 0.76 6.18 15.22
N SER A 257 0.97 7.01 14.19
CA SER A 257 1.18 6.50 12.83
C SER A 257 2.61 5.97 12.67
N LEU A 258 2.78 4.88 11.90
CA LEU A 258 4.11 4.38 11.54
C LEU A 258 4.95 5.45 10.84
N ALA A 259 4.32 6.31 10.04
CA ALA A 259 4.98 7.44 9.40
C ALA A 259 5.54 8.45 10.42
N TYR A 260 4.84 8.70 11.52
CA TYR A 260 5.31 9.57 12.59
C TYR A 260 6.39 8.90 13.43
N GLN A 261 6.23 7.61 13.77
CA GLN A 261 7.29 6.84 14.45
C GLN A 261 8.58 6.82 13.62
N ASN A 262 8.48 6.64 12.29
CA ASN A 262 9.64 6.72 11.38
C ASN A 262 10.30 8.12 11.33
N VAL A 263 9.58 9.18 11.69
CA VAL A 263 10.12 10.55 11.72
C VAL A 263 10.65 10.92 13.11
N ILE A 264 10.01 10.41 14.18
CA ILE A 264 10.30 10.76 15.58
C ILE A 264 11.34 9.84 16.20
N GLU A 265 11.28 8.53 15.93
CA GLU A 265 12.07 7.50 16.62
C GLU A 265 13.35 7.11 15.88
N GLY A 266 13.59 7.66 14.69
CA GLY A 266 14.75 7.34 13.88
C GLY A 266 14.33 6.87 12.49
N ASN A 267 15.25 7.05 11.55
CA ASN A 267 15.09 6.93 10.11
C ASN A 267 14.85 5.48 9.65
N ASN A 268 13.76 4.86 10.13
CA ASN A 268 13.47 3.43 9.98
C ASN A 268 13.47 2.99 8.51
N ASN A 269 13.04 3.86 7.59
CA ASN A 269 13.11 3.57 6.16
C ASN A 269 14.56 3.45 5.69
N ASP A 270 15.43 4.41 6.00
CA ASP A 270 16.84 4.34 5.60
C ASP A 270 17.58 3.18 6.29
N ASP A 271 17.25 2.88 7.56
CA ASP A 271 17.82 1.72 8.26
C ASP A 271 17.39 0.39 7.60
N CYS A 272 16.10 0.23 7.27
CA CYS A 272 15.61 -0.94 6.56
C CYS A 272 16.22 -1.05 5.15
N ILE A 273 16.31 0.07 4.44
CA ILE A 273 16.94 0.14 3.11
C ILE A 273 18.40 -0.29 3.21
N LYS A 274 19.17 0.30 4.12
CA LYS A 274 20.58 -0.02 4.34
C LYS A 274 20.77 -1.49 4.67
N ASN A 275 20.00 -2.02 5.63
CA ASN A 275 20.06 -3.43 6.03
C ASN A 275 19.85 -4.37 4.84
N MET A 276 18.86 -4.07 3.99
CA MET A 276 18.56 -4.89 2.82
C MET A 276 19.60 -4.74 1.70
N VAL A 277 20.07 -3.52 1.43
CA VAL A 277 21.11 -3.25 0.43
C VAL A 277 22.40 -3.98 0.79
N GLU A 278 22.83 -3.90 2.05
CA GLU A 278 24.02 -4.56 2.55
C GLU A 278 23.86 -6.09 2.54
N TYR A 279 22.73 -6.61 3.03
CA TYR A 279 22.50 -8.05 3.12
C TYR A 279 22.41 -8.75 1.76
N TYR A 280 21.74 -8.14 0.79
CA TYR A 280 21.55 -8.71 -0.54
C TYR A 280 22.57 -8.21 -1.58
N HIS A 281 23.49 -7.33 -1.19
CA HIS A 281 24.46 -6.69 -2.09
C HIS A 281 23.77 -6.03 -3.31
N LEU A 282 22.70 -5.28 -3.06
CA LEU A 282 21.92 -4.65 -4.14
C LEU A 282 22.73 -3.52 -4.79
N ASP A 283 22.98 -3.64 -6.09
CA ASP A 283 23.72 -2.64 -6.86
C ASP A 283 22.78 -1.81 -7.75
N PHE A 284 22.78 -0.49 -7.54
CA PHE A 284 21.98 0.47 -8.29
C PHE A 284 22.79 1.18 -9.39
N LYS A 285 24.09 0.88 -9.53
CA LYS A 285 24.95 1.50 -10.56
C LYS A 285 24.43 1.18 -11.96
N GLY A 286 24.28 2.24 -12.76
CA GLY A 286 23.87 2.11 -14.17
C GLY A 286 22.38 1.80 -14.39
N VAL A 287 21.58 1.71 -13.32
CA VAL A 287 20.12 1.54 -13.42
C VAL A 287 19.51 2.81 -14.03
N LYS A 288 18.61 2.63 -15.01
CA LYS A 288 17.87 3.71 -15.68
C LYS A 288 16.35 3.51 -15.50
#